data_AF-A0A2P6AU45-F1
#
_entry.id   AF-A0A2P6AU45-F1
#
_cell.length_a   1.000
_cell.length_b   1.000
_cell.length_c   1.000
_cell.angle_alpha   90.00
_cell.angle_beta   90.00
_cell.angle_gamma   90.00
#
_symmetry.space_group_name_H-M   'P 1'
#
loop_
_entity.id
_entity.type
_entity.pdbx_description
1 polymer ?
#
loop_
_entity_poly.entity_id
_entity_poly.type
_entity_poly.pdbx_seq_one_letter_code
_entity_poly.pdbx_strand_id
1 'polypeptide(L)'
;MTLLPPTLAPRDALHLLSALRDLHARQLLAFVPVTTWGWQDDTLLALALQRQARFEQDGTLYEAWSYDIRTYKAVPDWLNPRFWANPDNWNKYRW
;
A
#
# COMPACT_ATOMS: atom_id res chain seq x y z
N MET A 1 4.46 15.95 -5.53
CA MET A 1 4.71 15.70 -4.10
C MET A 1 3.74 16.59 -3.34
N THR A 2 2.63 16.03 -2.85
CA THR A 2 1.55 16.81 -2.21
C THR A 2 1.77 16.78 -0.72
N LEU A 3 1.89 17.94 -0.09
CA LEU A 3 1.98 18.07 1.37
C LEU A 3 0.57 18.09 1.95
N LEU A 4 0.31 17.26 2.95
CA LEU A 4 -0.97 17.25 3.66
C LEU A 4 -0.97 18.32 4.75
N PRO A 5 -2.12 18.98 5.00
CA PRO A 5 -2.22 19.93 6.10
C PRO A 5 -1.99 19.23 7.45
N PRO A 6 -1.27 19.86 8.40
CA PRO A 6 -0.94 19.25 9.69
C PRO A 6 -2.16 19.01 10.59
N THR A 7 -3.31 19.58 10.26
CA THR A 7 -4.57 19.45 11.00
C THR A 7 -5.47 18.32 10.49
N LEU A 8 -5.01 17.51 9.53
CA LEU A 8 -5.83 16.43 8.96
C LEU A 8 -6.03 15.33 10.01
N ALA A 9 -7.29 15.00 10.31
CA ALA A 9 -7.60 13.92 11.23
C ALA A 9 -7.08 12.58 10.65
N PRO A 10 -6.61 11.63 11.48
CA PRO A 10 -6.10 10.36 11.00
C PRO A 10 -7.08 9.64 10.07
N ARG A 11 -8.38 9.62 10.40
CA ARG A 11 -9.38 8.99 9.53
C ARG A 11 -9.42 9.60 8.12
N ASP A 12 -9.34 10.92 8.02
CA ASP A 12 -9.40 11.64 6.74
C ASP A 12 -8.10 11.44 5.95
N ALA A 13 -6.95 11.38 6.64
CA ALA A 13 -5.68 11.01 6.04
C ALA A 13 -5.73 9.60 5.42
N LEU A 14 -6.38 8.66 6.11
CA LEU A 14 -6.56 7.29 5.61
C LEU A 14 -7.46 7.24 4.37
N HIS A 15 -8.60 7.94 4.41
CA HIS A 15 -9.50 8.04 3.25
C HIS A 15 -8.79 8.68 2.05
N LEU A 16 -8.00 9.73 2.28
CA LEU A 16 -7.24 10.39 1.23
C LEU A 16 -6.16 9.47 0.64
N LEU A 17 -5.42 8.74 1.47
CA LEU A 17 -4.44 7.75 0.99
C LEU A 17 -5.12 6.67 0.14
N SER A 18 -6.29 6.15 0.56
CA SER A 18 -7.05 5.19 -0.23
C SER A 18 -7.50 5.78 -1.57
N ALA A 19 -8.07 6.99 -1.55
CA ALA A 19 -8.53 7.66 -2.78
C ALA A 19 -7.37 7.95 -3.75
N LEU A 20 -6.23 8.41 -3.24
CA LEU A 20 -5.02 8.63 -4.04
C LEU A 20 -4.51 7.32 -4.65
N ARG A 21 -4.49 6.23 -3.87
CA ARG A 21 -4.11 4.90 -4.34
C ARG A 21 -5.04 4.43 -5.47
N ASP A 22 -6.35 4.53 -5.27
CA ASP A 22 -7.36 3.92 -6.14
C ASP A 22 -7.62 4.73 -7.41
N LEU A 23 -7.59 6.07 -7.33
CA LEU A 23 -7.99 6.93 -8.43
C LEU A 23 -6.82 7.49 -9.23
N HIS A 24 -5.63 7.61 -8.62
CA HIS A 24 -4.58 8.48 -9.16
C HIS A 24 -3.18 7.88 -9.18
N ALA A 25 -2.91 6.81 -8.42
CA ALA A 25 -1.55 6.31 -8.25
C ALA A 25 -1.27 5.08 -9.12
N ARG A 26 -0.43 5.27 -10.14
CA ARG A 26 0.38 4.14 -10.65
C ARG A 26 1.47 3.77 -9.63
N GLN A 27 1.99 4.78 -8.93
CA GLN A 27 2.93 4.69 -7.81
C GLN A 27 2.61 5.78 -6.77
N LEU A 28 2.84 5.49 -5.49
CA LEU A 28 2.66 6.41 -4.36
C LEU A 28 3.79 6.24 -3.35
N LEU A 29 4.21 7.35 -2.73
CA LEU A 29 5.11 7.39 -1.58
C LEU A 29 4.51 8.33 -0.54
N ALA A 30 4.34 7.84 0.69
CA ALA A 30 3.80 8.57 1.82
C ALA A 30 4.78 8.54 2.98
N PHE A 31 4.95 9.68 3.65
CA PHE A 31 5.70 9.80 4.89
C PHE A 31 4.69 9.99 6.02
N VAL A 32 4.64 9.02 6.94
CA VAL A 32 3.62 8.96 7.99
C VAL A 32 4.28 9.23 9.35
N PRO A 33 3.83 10.25 10.10
CA PRO A 33 4.28 10.48 11.47
C PRO A 33 3.63 9.46 12.41
N VAL A 34 4.36 8.39 12.73
CA VAL A 34 3.83 7.26 13.50
C VAL A 34 3.46 7.61 14.95
N THR A 35 4.13 8.62 15.53
CA THR A 35 3.84 9.07 16.90
C THR A 35 2.56 9.90 17.01
N THR A 36 2.14 10.59 15.94
CA THR A 36 1.03 11.54 15.97
C THR A 36 -0.32 10.88 15.67
N TRP A 37 -0.36 9.94 14.73
CA TRP A 37 -1.62 9.34 14.28
C TRP A 37 -1.99 8.02 14.95
N GLY A 38 -1.03 7.39 15.66
CA GLY A 38 -1.29 6.15 16.40
C GLY A 38 -1.73 4.97 15.54
N TRP A 39 -1.50 5.04 14.22
CA TRP A 39 -1.77 3.92 13.32
C TRP A 39 -0.84 2.76 13.62
N GLN A 40 -1.39 1.55 13.63
CA GLN A 40 -0.61 0.33 13.60
C GLN A 40 -0.23 0.00 12.16
N ASP A 41 0.88 -0.71 11.97
CA ASP A 41 1.38 -1.18 10.67
C ASP A 41 0.26 -1.81 9.81
N ASP A 42 -0.62 -2.60 10.44
CA ASP A 42 -1.76 -3.27 9.81
C ASP A 42 -2.69 -2.32 9.05
N THR A 43 -2.82 -1.07 9.50
CA THR A 43 -3.65 -0.05 8.83
C THR A 43 -3.09 0.28 7.44
N LEU A 44 -1.77 0.42 7.32
CA LEU A 44 -1.10 0.75 6.06
C LEU A 44 -0.89 -0.50 5.20
N LEU A 45 -0.63 -1.65 5.82
CA LEU A 45 -0.60 -2.95 5.13
C LEU A 45 -1.95 -3.30 4.50
N ALA A 46 -3.07 -3.00 5.16
CA ALA A 46 -4.42 -3.18 4.58
C ALA A 46 -4.65 -2.32 3.33
N LEU A 47 -3.91 -1.23 3.17
CA LEU A 47 -3.91 -0.43 1.95
C LEU A 47 -2.95 -0.97 0.87
N ALA A 48 -2.33 -2.13 1.10
CA ALA A 48 -1.28 -2.73 0.27
C ALA A 48 -0.03 -1.83 0.14
N LEU A 49 0.22 -0.97 1.13
CA LEU A 49 1.44 -0.19 1.20
C LEU A 49 2.58 -1.06 1.76
N GLN A 50 3.79 -0.79 1.30
CA GLN A 50 5.01 -1.46 1.72
C GLN A 50 5.92 -0.46 2.43
N ARG A 51 6.31 -0.75 3.67
CA ARG A 51 7.29 0.06 4.41
C ARG A 51 8.65 0.01 3.73
N GLN A 52 9.21 1.17 3.47
CA GLN A 52 10.51 1.35 2.83
C GLN A 52 11.59 1.76 3.84
N ALA A 53 11.24 2.63 4.79
CA ALA A 53 12.18 3.15 5.76
C ALA A 53 11.45 3.64 7.03
N ARG A 54 12.23 3.78 8.10
CA ARG A 54 11.84 4.43 9.34
C ARG A 54 12.98 5.34 9.77
N PHE A 55 12.68 6.61 10.05
CA PHE A 55 13.68 7.62 10.33
C PHE A 55 13.11 8.74 11.20
N GLU A 56 13.99 9.44 11.89
CA GLU A 56 13.62 10.59 12.73
C GLU A 56 13.99 11.89 12.02
N GLN A 57 13.10 12.87 12.09
CA GLN A 57 13.33 14.22 11.58
C GLN A 57 12.68 15.23 12.53
N ASP A 58 13.45 16.22 12.98
CA ASP A 58 13.00 17.28 13.88
C ASP A 58 12.28 16.76 15.15
N GLY A 59 12.81 15.66 15.73
CA GLY A 59 12.23 15.00 16.91
C GLY A 59 10.94 14.21 16.64
N THR A 60 10.52 14.10 15.38
CA THR A 60 9.36 13.31 14.96
C THR A 60 9.82 12.05 14.25
N LEU A 61 9.27 10.92 14.66
CA LEU A 61 9.53 9.63 14.01
C LEU A 61 8.57 9.45 12.83
N TYR A 62 9.15 9.24 11.64
CA TYR A 62 8.45 9.01 10.39
C TYR A 62 8.69 7.59 9.87
N GLU A 63 7.69 7.06 9.19
CA GLU A 63 7.83 5.88 8.35
C GLU A 63 7.50 6.22 6.89
N ALA A 64 8.35 5.76 5.97
CA ALA A 64 8.11 5.85 4.54
C ALA A 64 7.37 4.61 4.05
N TRP A 65 6.25 4.81 3.39
CA TRP A 65 5.37 3.77 2.86
C TRP A 65 5.12 4.00 1.38
N SER A 66 5.25 2.95 0.58
CA SER A 66 5.10 3.05 -0.86
C SER A 66 4.06 2.07 -1.42
N TYR A 67 3.49 2.41 -2.56
CA TYR A 67 2.61 1.56 -3.34
C TYR A 67 3.00 1.63 -4.82
N ASP A 68 2.96 0.51 -5.52
CA ASP A 68 3.10 0.43 -6.97
C ASP A 68 2.14 -0.63 -7.50
N ILE A 69 1.20 -0.25 -8.36
CA ILE A 69 0.19 -1.16 -8.92
C ILE A 69 0.81 -2.37 -9.65
N ARG A 70 2.06 -2.25 -10.11
CA ARG A 70 2.77 -3.32 -10.83
C ARG A 70 3.35 -4.38 -9.90
N THR A 71 3.65 -4.02 -8.66
CA THR A 71 4.39 -4.89 -7.72
C THR A 71 3.74 -5.00 -6.35
N TYR A 72 2.56 -4.40 -6.14
CA TYR A 72 1.88 -4.37 -4.84
C TYR A 72 1.58 -5.79 -4.31
N LYS A 73 1.37 -6.76 -5.20
CA LYS A 73 1.09 -8.14 -4.86
C LYS A 73 2.12 -9.06 -5.50
N ALA A 74 2.79 -9.86 -4.68
CA ALA A 74 3.59 -10.97 -5.19
C ALA A 74 2.66 -12.00 -5.86
N VAL A 75 3.07 -12.49 -7.03
CA VAL A 75 2.39 -13.63 -7.67
C VAL A 75 2.64 -14.84 -6.78
N PRO A 76 1.60 -15.44 -6.18
CA PRO A 76 1.81 -16.58 -5.30
C PRO A 76 2.28 -17.81 -6.10
N ASP A 77 3.10 -18.67 -5.48
CA ASP A 77 3.63 -19.88 -6.12
C ASP A 77 2.55 -20.90 -6.50
N TRP A 78 1.35 -20.79 -5.93
CA TRP A 78 0.21 -21.62 -6.29
C TRP A 78 -0.58 -21.09 -7.49
N LEU A 79 -0.35 -19.85 -7.92
CA LEU A 79 -1.01 -19.25 -9.08
C LEU A 79 -0.28 -19.63 -10.38
N ASN A 80 -0.15 -20.93 -10.61
CA ASN A 80 0.42 -21.49 -11.83
C ASN A 80 -0.32 -22.78 -12.23
N PRO A 81 -0.10 -23.31 -13.44
CA PRO A 81 -0.81 -24.49 -13.92
C PRO A 81 -0.66 -25.71 -13.02
N ARG A 82 0.48 -25.85 -12.31
CA ARG A 82 0.82 -27.05 -11.52
C ARG A 82 -0.12 -27.25 -10.33
N PHE A 83 -0.64 -26.16 -9.75
CA PHE A 83 -1.53 -26.19 -8.59
C PHE A 83 -2.96 -25.72 -8.91
N TRP A 84 -3.27 -25.49 -10.19
CA TRP A 84 -4.60 -25.13 -10.63
C TRP A 84 -5.53 -26.33 -10.60
N ALA A 85 -6.79 -26.13 -10.22
CA ALA A 85 -7.77 -27.23 -10.07
C ALA A 85 -8.05 -28.02 -11.36
N ASN A 86 -7.66 -27.49 -12.54
CA ASN A 86 -7.70 -28.21 -13.81
C ASN A 86 -6.53 -27.76 -14.72
N PRO A 87 -5.31 -28.30 -14.51
CA PRO A 87 -4.09 -27.84 -15.16
C PRO A 87 -4.19 -27.80 -16.69
N ASP A 88 -4.89 -28.77 -17.27
CA ASP A 88 -5.08 -28.89 -18.71
C ASP A 88 -5.88 -27.74 -19.32
N ASN A 89 -6.71 -27.06 -18.54
CA ASN A 89 -7.52 -25.92 -18.98
C ASN A 89 -6.91 -24.55 -18.64
N TRP A 90 -5.70 -24.51 -18.08
CA TRP A 90 -5.02 -23.26 -17.76
C TRP A 90 -4.86 -22.37 -19.00
N ASN A 91 -5.34 -21.12 -18.91
CA ASN A 91 -5.21 -20.09 -19.94
C ASN A 91 -5.82 -20.45 -21.33
N LYS A 92 -6.66 -21.49 -21.43
CA LYS A 92 -7.30 -21.92 -22.69
C LYS A 92 -8.61 -21.20 -22.99
N TYR A 93 -9.38 -20.87 -21.96
CA TYR A 93 -10.68 -20.22 -22.10
C TYR A 93 -10.66 -18.90 -21.32
N ARG A 94 -11.16 -17.84 -21.95
CA ARG A 94 -11.52 -16.58 -21.28
C ARG A 94 -13.01 -16.36 -21.53
N TRP A 95 -13.73 -15.92 -20.51
CA TRP A 95 -15.13 -15.51 -20.62
C TRP A 95 -15.25 -14.14 -21.28
#